data_AF-A0A1F8F2N2-F1
#
_entry.id   AF-A0A1F8F2N2-F1
#
_cell.length_a   1.000
_cell.length_b   1.000
_cell.length_c   1.000
_cell.angle_alpha   90.00
_cell.angle_beta   90.00
_cell.angle_gamma   90.00
#
_symmetry.space_group_name_H-M   'P 1'
#
loop_
_entity.id
_entity.type
_entity.pdbx_description
1 polymer ?
#
loop_
_entity_poly.entity_id
_entity_poly.type
_entity_poly.pdbx_seq_one_letter_code
_entity_poly.pdbx_strand_id
1 'polypeptide(L)'
;MGSLFKKSLIVAATTVAVDFAFHYFLTRPMETLTYFVIKFLLAFFVAAALFDSYSFVKNPAVKKYVLAGLIFSTLMSAYYRAWELFEIFAPWGSRAPDIYGISRDNLLFFSGAWWLAHTSFFVLGVILARRWIKN
;
A
#
# COMPACT_ATOMS: atom_id res chain seq x y z
N MET A 1 15.27 19.70 -2.45
CA MET A 1 14.23 18.77 -1.94
C MET A 1 14.70 18.12 -0.65
N GLY A 2 13.91 18.24 0.43
CA GLY A 2 14.25 17.70 1.76
C GLY A 2 14.32 16.16 1.80
N SER A 3 15.02 15.61 2.80
CA SER A 3 15.20 14.16 2.98
C SER A 3 13.87 13.42 3.15
N LEU A 4 12.91 14.03 3.84
CA LEU A 4 11.55 13.52 4.02
C LEU A 4 10.86 13.27 2.67
N PHE A 5 10.82 14.29 1.80
CA PHE A 5 10.19 14.18 0.48
C PHE A 5 10.76 13.02 -0.33
N LYS A 6 12.10 12.92 -0.40
CA LYS A 6 12.77 11.87 -1.15
C LYS A 6 12.48 10.47 -0.59
N LYS A 7 12.46 10.32 0.74
CA LYS A 7 12.12 9.05 1.40
C LYS A 7 10.69 8.63 1.10
N SER A 8 9.73 9.53 1.29
CA SER A 8 8.33 9.27 0.99
C SER A 8 8.10 8.90 -0.47
N LEU A 9 8.83 9.55 -1.38
CA LEU A 9 8.79 9.23 -2.81
C LEU A 9 9.30 7.81 -3.10
N ILE A 10 10.41 7.40 -2.49
CA ILE A 10 10.93 6.03 -2.61
C ILE A 10 9.94 5.01 -2.08
N VAL A 11 9.31 5.28 -0.91
CA VAL A 11 8.30 4.38 -0.35
C VAL A 11 7.12 4.23 -1.30
N ALA A 12 6.57 5.35 -1.79
CA ALA A 12 5.43 5.34 -2.71
C ALA A 12 5.72 4.59 -4.01
N ALA A 13 6.86 4.91 -4.64
CA ALA A 13 7.30 4.26 -5.88
C ALA A 13 7.53 2.76 -5.70
N THR A 14 8.20 2.35 -4.62
CA THR A 14 8.45 0.92 -4.33
C THR A 14 7.14 0.19 -4.07
N THR A 15 6.27 0.77 -3.23
CA THR A 15 4.98 0.17 -2.86
C THR A 15 4.17 -0.13 -4.11
N VAL A 16 4.02 0.86 -4.99
CA VAL A 16 3.23 0.72 -6.23
C VAL A 16 3.91 -0.17 -7.26
N ALA A 17 5.25 -0.14 -7.38
CA ALA A 17 5.94 -1.02 -8.32
C ALA A 17 5.78 -2.51 -7.95
N VAL A 18 5.90 -2.82 -6.65
CA VAL A 18 5.72 -4.20 -6.15
C VAL A 18 4.26 -4.61 -6.24
N ASP A 19 3.33 -3.71 -5.91
CA ASP A 19 1.90 -3.94 -6.02
C ASP A 19 1.45 -4.15 -7.47
N PHE A 20 1.98 -3.36 -8.42
CA PHE A 20 1.74 -3.56 -9.84
C PHE A 20 2.23 -4.94 -10.30
N ALA A 21 3.42 -5.36 -9.89
CA ALA A 21 3.93 -6.69 -10.18
C ALA A 21 3.04 -7.78 -9.57
N PHE A 22 2.62 -7.63 -8.30
CA PHE A 22 1.66 -8.52 -7.65
C PHE A 22 0.38 -8.65 -8.47
N HIS A 23 -0.19 -7.52 -8.92
CA HIS A 23 -1.41 -7.55 -9.71
C HIS A 23 -1.24 -8.18 -11.09
N TYR A 24 -0.13 -7.86 -11.77
CA TYR A 24 0.18 -8.38 -13.10
C TYR A 24 0.34 -9.90 -13.11
N PHE A 25 0.98 -10.47 -12.09
CA PHE A 25 1.26 -11.91 -12.03
C PHE A 25 0.21 -12.72 -11.25
N LEU A 26 -0.37 -12.16 -10.19
CA LEU A 26 -1.12 -12.93 -9.19
C LEU A 26 -2.62 -12.60 -9.11
N THR A 27 -3.13 -11.61 -9.86
CA THR A 27 -4.54 -11.22 -9.76
C THR A 27 -5.24 -11.05 -11.09
N ARG A 28 -6.57 -11.22 -11.11
CA ARG A 28 -7.44 -10.85 -12.25
C ARG A 28 -8.80 -10.32 -11.79
N PRO A 29 -9.38 -9.31 -12.47
CA PRO A 29 -8.76 -8.49 -13.52
C PRO A 29 -7.62 -7.62 -12.96
N MET A 30 -6.79 -7.06 -13.84
CA MET A 30 -5.77 -6.08 -13.44
C MET A 30 -6.46 -4.84 -12.87
N GLU A 31 -5.93 -4.28 -11.78
CA GLU A 31 -6.43 -3.02 -11.25
C GLU A 31 -6.22 -1.87 -12.24
N THR A 32 -7.08 -0.86 -12.16
CA THR A 32 -6.98 0.33 -13.02
C THR A 32 -5.85 1.26 -12.58
N LEU A 33 -5.39 2.11 -13.51
CA LEU A 33 -4.38 3.14 -13.21
C LEU A 33 -4.79 4.04 -12.04
N THR A 34 -6.08 4.35 -11.91
CA THR A 34 -6.61 5.17 -10.82
C THR A 34 -6.30 4.58 -9.44
N TYR A 35 -6.42 3.25 -9.27
CA TYR A 35 -6.06 2.59 -8.02
C TYR A 35 -4.57 2.73 -7.71
N PHE A 36 -3.69 2.53 -8.70
CA PHE A 36 -2.25 2.71 -8.50
C PHE A 36 -1.86 4.14 -8.15
N VAL A 37 -2.49 5.15 -8.77
CA VAL A 37 -2.26 6.56 -8.42
C VAL A 37 -2.69 6.85 -6.99
N ILE A 38 -3.83 6.33 -6.55
CA ILE A 38 -4.32 6.55 -5.18
C ILE A 38 -3.46 5.82 -4.16
N LYS A 39 -3.07 4.57 -4.44
CA LYS A 39 -2.10 3.82 -3.64
C LYS A 39 -0.77 4.57 -3.53
N PHE A 40 -0.29 5.17 -4.62
CA PHE A 40 0.91 6.00 -4.62
C PHE A 40 0.77 7.18 -3.65
N LEU A 41 -0.32 7.95 -3.76
CA LEU A 41 -0.57 9.11 -2.90
C LEU A 41 -0.73 8.71 -1.44
N LEU A 42 -1.49 7.66 -1.15
CA LEU A 42 -1.65 7.13 0.21
C LEU A 42 -0.30 6.69 0.79
N ALA A 43 0.49 5.90 0.04
CA ALA A 43 1.81 5.48 0.48
C ALA A 43 2.74 6.68 0.72
N PHE A 44 2.69 7.70 -0.14
CA PHE A 44 3.48 8.91 0.02
C PHE A 44 3.12 9.66 1.32
N PHE A 45 1.84 9.91 1.57
CA PHE A 45 1.40 10.67 2.75
C PHE A 45 1.59 9.88 4.05
N VAL A 46 1.31 8.57 4.06
CA VAL A 46 1.58 7.71 5.23
C VAL A 46 3.08 7.66 5.52
N ALA A 47 3.93 7.56 4.49
CA ALA A 47 5.38 7.60 4.65
C ALA A 47 5.86 8.97 5.15
N ALA A 48 5.30 10.07 4.64
CA ALA A 48 5.63 11.42 5.09
C ALA A 48 5.31 11.59 6.58
N ALA A 49 4.11 11.19 7.02
CA ALA A 49 3.73 11.21 8.43
C ALA A 49 4.62 10.31 9.30
N LEU A 50 5.01 9.14 8.79
CA LEU A 50 5.92 8.22 9.49
C LEU A 50 7.32 8.84 9.66
N PHE A 51 7.90 9.41 8.60
CA PHE A 51 9.24 9.99 8.62
C PHE A 51 9.30 11.33 9.35
N ASP A 52 8.21 12.08 9.43
CA ASP A 52 8.09 13.30 10.23
C ASP A 52 7.87 13.02 11.72
N SER A 53 7.35 11.82 12.05
CA SER A 53 7.08 11.44 13.44
C SER A 53 8.36 11.44 14.29
N TYR A 54 8.42 12.31 15.28
CA TYR A 54 9.53 12.40 16.25
C TYR A 54 9.91 11.03 16.83
N SER A 55 8.91 10.22 17.19
CA SER A 55 9.10 8.89 17.74
C SER A 55 9.85 7.98 16.76
N PHE A 56 9.53 8.05 15.48
CA PHE A 56 10.18 7.24 14.44
C PHE A 56 11.61 7.71 14.16
N VAL A 57 11.81 9.03 14.05
CA VAL A 57 13.13 9.63 13.81
C VAL A 57 14.11 9.24 14.92
N LYS A 58 13.67 9.29 16.19
CA LYS A 58 14.51 8.96 17.35
C LYS A 58 14.72 7.45 17.53
N ASN A 59 13.70 6.63 17.27
CA ASN A 59 13.78 5.18 17.41
C ASN A 59 13.00 4.48 16.28
N PRO A 60 13.67 4.13 15.18
CA PRO A 60 13.03 3.50 14.03
C PRO A 60 12.88 1.99 14.27
N ALA A 61 11.99 1.59 15.18
CA ALA A 61 11.70 0.18 15.46
C ALA A 61 10.83 -0.44 14.36
N VAL A 62 11.08 -1.71 14.01
CA VAL A 62 10.34 -2.48 12.98
C VAL A 62 8.82 -2.42 13.19
N LYS A 63 8.38 -2.49 14.45
CA LYS A 63 6.95 -2.39 14.82
C LYS A 63 6.26 -1.13 14.28
N LYS A 64 6.99 -0.01 14.16
CA LYS A 64 6.44 1.25 13.62
C LYS A 64 6.24 1.16 12.11
N TYR A 65 7.04 0.36 11.41
CA TYR A 65 6.99 0.21 9.95
C TYR A 65 5.77 -0.63 9.62
N VAL A 66 5.60 -1.72 10.37
CA VAL A 66 4.44 -2.60 10.29
C VAL A 66 3.17 -1.84 10.63
N LEU A 67 3.15 -1.06 11.71
CA LEU A 67 1.98 -0.24 12.06
C LEU A 67 1.60 0.75 10.93
N ALA A 68 2.59 1.46 10.37
CA ALA A 68 2.34 2.37 9.25
C ALA A 68 1.86 1.62 8.00
N GLY A 69 2.43 0.45 7.71
CA GLY A 69 1.98 -0.42 6.62
C GLY A 69 0.53 -0.92 6.81
N LEU A 70 0.14 -1.26 8.04
CA LEU A 70 -1.23 -1.64 8.38
C LEU A 70 -2.20 -0.46 8.23
N ILE A 71 -1.78 0.76 8.60
CA ILE A 71 -2.56 1.99 8.37
C ILE A 71 -2.73 2.20 6.86
N PHE A 72 -1.64 2.16 6.08
CA PHE A 72 -1.69 2.26 4.64
C PHE A 72 -2.66 1.23 4.02
N SER A 73 -2.51 -0.03 4.39
CA SER A 73 -3.34 -1.10 3.83
C SER A 73 -4.81 -0.95 4.24
N THR A 74 -5.09 -0.49 5.46
CA THR A 74 -6.46 -0.16 5.92
C THR A 74 -7.07 0.98 5.12
N LEU A 75 -6.34 2.07 4.91
CA LEU A 75 -6.82 3.23 4.15
C LEU A 75 -7.11 2.86 2.70
N MET A 76 -6.25 2.04 2.09
CA MET A 76 -6.45 1.51 0.74
C MET A 76 -7.68 0.61 0.67
N SER A 77 -7.87 -0.32 1.62
CA SER A 77 -9.07 -1.16 1.69
C SER A 77 -10.35 -0.36 1.93
N ALA A 78 -10.28 0.69 2.78
CA ALA A 78 -11.40 1.59 3.01
C ALA A 78 -11.75 2.40 1.75
N TYR A 79 -10.74 2.87 1.01
CA TYR A 79 -10.94 3.51 -0.28
C TYR A 79 -11.62 2.56 -1.27
N TYR A 80 -11.14 1.31 -1.39
CA TYR A 80 -11.78 0.28 -2.21
C TYR A 80 -13.27 0.12 -1.87
N ARG A 81 -13.57 0.00 -0.58
CA ARG A 81 -14.94 -0.23 -0.15
C ARG A 81 -15.82 0.99 -0.34
N ALA A 82 -15.30 2.19 -0.08
CA ALA A 82 -16.01 3.43 -0.35
C ALA A 82 -16.31 3.56 -1.84
N TRP A 83 -15.34 3.29 -2.71
CA TRP A 83 -15.51 3.36 -4.16
C TRP A 83 -16.60 2.41 -4.66
N GLU A 84 -16.61 1.16 -4.19
CA GLU A 84 -17.65 0.18 -4.51
C GLU A 84 -19.05 0.60 -4.05
N LEU A 85 -19.17 1.32 -2.92
CA LEU A 85 -20.45 1.70 -2.34
C LEU A 85 -21.03 2.99 -2.93
N PHE A 86 -20.18 3.92 -3.35
CA PHE A 86 -20.62 5.25 -3.80
C PHE A 86 -20.72 5.41 -5.31
N GLU A 87 -20.07 4.55 -6.11
CA GLU A 87 -20.18 4.60 -7.57
C GLU A 87 -21.11 3.50 -8.11
N ILE A 88 -22.40 3.83 -8.26
CA ILE A 88 -23.45 2.99 -8.89
C ILE A 88 -23.10 2.59 -10.34
N PHE A 89 -22.09 3.24 -10.95
CA PHE A 89 -21.62 3.01 -12.32
C PHE A 89 -20.11 2.73 -12.43
N ALA A 90 -19.46 2.30 -11.34
CA ALA A 90 -18.02 2.07 -11.36
C ALA A 90 -17.64 1.11 -12.52
N PRO A 91 -16.75 1.51 -13.45
CA PRO A 91 -16.45 0.71 -14.63
C PRO A 91 -15.92 -0.69 -14.25
N TRP A 92 -16.09 -1.67 -15.15
CA TRP A 92 -15.55 -3.02 -14.98
C TRP A 92 -14.05 -2.95 -14.64
N GLY A 93 -13.64 -3.53 -13.50
CA GLY A 93 -12.29 -3.39 -12.92
C GLY A 93 -12.23 -2.56 -11.62
N SER A 94 -13.38 -2.10 -11.11
CA SER A 94 -13.54 -1.36 -9.84
C SER A 94 -13.81 -2.22 -8.60
N ARG A 95 -13.89 -3.54 -8.78
CA ARG A 95 -14.03 -4.50 -7.67
C ARG A 95 -12.66 -5.02 -7.27
N ALA A 96 -12.50 -5.38 -6.00
CA ALA A 96 -11.30 -6.09 -5.55
C ALA A 96 -11.04 -7.30 -6.48
N PRO A 97 -9.81 -7.46 -7.02
CA PRO A 97 -9.51 -8.50 -7.98
C PRO A 97 -9.44 -9.87 -7.30
N ASP A 98 -9.64 -10.94 -8.07
CA ASP A 98 -9.36 -12.30 -7.62
C ASP A 98 -7.85 -12.47 -7.45
N ILE A 99 -7.44 -13.21 -6.42
CA ILE A 99 -6.05 -13.65 -6.24
C ILE A 99 -5.98 -15.12 -6.66
N TYR A 100 -5.05 -15.47 -7.56
CA TYR A 100 -4.91 -16.86 -7.99
C TYR A 100 -4.62 -17.78 -6.80
N GLY A 101 -5.35 -18.90 -6.76
CA GLY A 101 -5.19 -19.90 -5.71
C GLY A 101 -5.83 -19.53 -4.36
N ILE A 102 -6.52 -18.38 -4.25
CA ILE A 102 -7.23 -17.97 -3.04
C ILE A 102 -8.71 -17.77 -3.37
N SER A 103 -9.57 -18.67 -2.88
CA SER A 103 -11.03 -18.52 -3.05
C SER A 103 -11.55 -17.30 -2.29
N ARG A 104 -12.43 -16.51 -2.94
CA ARG A 104 -13.17 -15.41 -2.29
C ARG A 104 -14.13 -15.89 -1.20
N ASP A 105 -14.52 -17.17 -1.21
CA ASP A 105 -15.46 -17.73 -0.23
C ASP A 105 -14.85 -17.80 1.17
N ASN A 106 -13.51 -17.91 1.26
CA ASN A 106 -12.78 -17.78 2.51
C ASN A 106 -12.35 -16.31 2.70
N LEU A 107 -13.31 -15.47 3.07
CA LEU A 107 -13.12 -14.03 3.25
C LEU A 107 -11.98 -13.71 4.22
N LEU A 108 -11.83 -14.46 5.32
CA LEU A 108 -10.78 -14.22 6.29
C LEU A 108 -9.39 -14.42 5.67
N PHE A 109 -9.20 -15.51 4.94
CA PHE A 109 -7.94 -15.81 4.28
C PHE A 109 -7.66 -14.84 3.13
N PHE A 110 -8.67 -14.53 2.31
CA PHE A 110 -8.57 -13.58 1.22
C PHE A 110 -8.20 -12.17 1.72
N SER A 111 -8.98 -11.62 2.65
CA SER A 111 -8.73 -10.29 3.21
C SER A 111 -7.44 -10.24 4.01
N GLY A 112 -7.10 -11.30 4.74
CA GLY A 112 -5.84 -11.40 5.47
C GLY A 112 -4.63 -11.38 4.54
N ALA A 113 -4.64 -12.21 3.48
CA ALA A 113 -3.57 -12.26 2.50
C ALA A 113 -3.42 -10.91 1.77
N TRP A 114 -4.54 -10.31 1.37
CA TRP A 114 -4.58 -8.99 0.73
C TRP A 114 -3.93 -7.91 1.62
N TRP A 115 -4.38 -7.83 2.88
CA TRP A 115 -3.94 -6.82 3.83
C TRP A 115 -2.46 -6.98 4.20
N LEU A 116 -2.01 -8.23 4.40
CA LEU A 116 -0.61 -8.54 4.69
C LEU A 116 0.31 -8.28 3.50
N ALA A 117 -0.11 -8.63 2.28
CA ALA A 117 0.66 -8.37 1.07
C ALA A 117 0.93 -6.86 0.92
N HIS A 118 -0.11 -6.04 0.97
CA HIS A 118 0.03 -4.59 0.79
C HIS A 118 0.81 -3.93 1.94
N THR A 119 0.63 -4.41 3.16
CA THR A 119 1.47 -4.01 4.31
C THR A 119 2.95 -4.31 4.04
N SER A 120 3.26 -5.50 3.50
CA SER A 120 4.63 -5.90 3.20
C SER A 120 5.27 -5.05 2.11
N PHE A 121 4.50 -4.65 1.08
CA PHE A 121 4.99 -3.79 -0.01
C PHE A 121 5.41 -2.41 0.53
N PHE A 122 4.58 -1.83 1.39
CA PHE A 122 4.88 -0.57 2.07
C PHE A 122 6.13 -0.69 2.96
N VAL A 123 6.20 -1.74 3.79
CA VAL A 123 7.34 -1.98 4.69
C VAL A 123 8.64 -2.14 3.90
N LEU A 124 8.62 -2.86 2.78
CA LEU A 124 9.77 -2.98 1.89
C LEU A 124 10.22 -1.60 1.39
N GLY A 125 9.29 -0.76 0.95
CA GLY A 125 9.57 0.63 0.58
C GLY A 125 10.26 1.42 1.70
N VAL A 126 9.77 1.32 2.93
CA VAL A 126 10.37 1.99 4.11
C VAL A 126 11.79 1.49 4.36
N ILE A 127 12.03 0.18 4.26
CA ILE A 127 13.37 -0.41 4.42
C ILE A 127 14.33 0.12 3.36
N LEU A 128 13.92 0.16 2.09
CA LEU A 128 14.75 0.68 0.99
C LEU A 128 15.03 2.18 1.15
N ALA A 129 14.02 2.99 1.45
CA ALA A 129 14.17 4.43 1.65
C ALA A 129 15.17 4.77 2.78
N ARG A 130 15.14 4.01 3.89
CA ARG A 130 16.08 4.18 5.00
C ARG A 130 17.50 3.74 4.65
N ARG A 131 17.66 2.72 3.79
CA ARG A 131 18.98 2.25 3.35
C ARG A 131 19.65 3.23 2.39
N TRP A 132 18.88 3.82 1.47
CA TRP A 132 19.42 4.68 0.42
C TRP A 132 19.58 6.14 0.84
N ILE A 133 18.71 6.62 1.74
CA ILE A 133 18.77 8.00 2.23
C ILE A 133 19.04 7.97 3.72
N LYS A 134 20.31 8.21 4.09
CA LYS A 134 20.70 8.41 5.48
C LYS A 134 20.10 9.72 5.99
N ASN A 135 19.67 9.71 7.26
CA ASN A 135 19.36 10.95 7.99
C ASN A 135 20.67 11.64 8.33
#